data_AF-A0A9D5DY61-F1
#
_entry.id   AF-A0A9D5DY61-F1
#
_cell.length_a   1.000
_cell.length_b   1.000
_cell.length_c   1.000
_cell.angle_alpha   90.00
_cell.angle_beta   90.00
_cell.angle_gamma   90.00
#
_symmetry.space_group_name_H-M   'P 1'
#
loop_
_entity.id
_entity.type
_entity.pdbx_description
1 polymer ?
#
loop_
_entity_poly.entity_id
_entity_poly.type
_entity_poly.pdbx_seq_one_letter_code
_entity_poly.pdbx_strand_id
1 'polypeptide(L)'
;MTQDQSEPWAQDKEYTKYTLWFIYACIIYSIIGFSWGALMGGVPIFRHFVNSGIPGHRLVLGHTHINLLGWVEMAIFGAVYYLIPRLVRRSIYSLRLVKVHFWMHNLGLLGVVVFFCAASLIGTIIDDDGELAASRFMALSGIFGSIVLLANIIWGYNIYRTCNGWRQAK
;
A
#
# COMPACT_ATOMS: atom_id res chain seq x y z
N MET A 1 -6.12 -37.43 17.96
CA MET A 1 -5.95 -36.44 16.88
C MET A 1 -4.66 -35.68 17.15
N THR A 2 -3.55 -36.16 16.61
CA THR A 2 -2.25 -35.50 16.72
C THR A 2 -2.29 -34.26 15.83
N GLN A 3 -2.41 -33.07 16.42
CA GLN A 3 -2.18 -31.84 15.68
C GLN A 3 -0.75 -31.91 15.14
N ASP A 4 -0.62 -32.01 13.83
CA ASP A 4 0.65 -32.09 13.14
C ASP A 4 1.49 -30.84 13.49
N GLN A 5 2.57 -31.04 14.25
CA GLN A 5 3.51 -29.99 14.66
C GLN A 5 4.38 -29.51 13.49
N SER A 6 4.18 -30.03 12.28
CA SER A 6 4.97 -29.70 11.08
C SER A 6 4.82 -28.25 10.60
N GLU A 7 3.69 -27.59 10.90
CA GLU A 7 3.38 -26.23 10.43
C GLU A 7 3.02 -25.26 11.57
N PRO A 8 4.00 -24.79 12.37
CA PRO A 8 3.74 -23.90 13.51
C PRO A 8 3.06 -22.58 13.14
N TRP A 9 3.19 -22.10 11.88
CA TRP A 9 2.51 -20.90 11.39
C TRP A 9 1.02 -21.13 11.09
N ALA A 10 0.61 -22.35 10.71
CA ALA A 10 -0.77 -22.64 10.33
C ALA A 10 -1.72 -22.67 11.53
N GLN A 11 -1.18 -22.93 12.72
CA GLN A 11 -1.95 -22.98 13.97
C GLN A 11 -2.20 -21.58 14.56
N ASP A 12 -1.48 -20.55 14.08
CA ASP A 12 -1.62 -19.18 14.57
C ASP A 12 -2.76 -18.44 13.86
N LYS A 13 -3.87 -18.26 14.59
CA LYS A 13 -5.05 -17.53 14.13
C LYS A 13 -4.77 -16.04 13.89
N GLU A 14 -3.88 -15.43 14.67
CA GLU A 14 -3.54 -14.01 14.48
C GLU A 14 -2.73 -13.80 13.21
N TYR A 15 -1.77 -14.68 12.94
CA TYR A 15 -1.00 -14.66 11.69
C TYR A 15 -1.92 -14.77 10.46
N THR A 16 -2.85 -15.72 10.49
CA THR A 16 -3.83 -15.89 9.40
C THR A 16 -4.69 -14.63 9.23
N LYS A 17 -5.19 -14.07 10.34
CA LYS A 17 -5.97 -12.84 10.35
C LYS A 17 -5.22 -11.66 9.74
N TYR A 18 -3.97 -11.43 10.14
CA TYR A 18 -3.18 -10.32 9.61
C TYR A 18 -2.83 -10.50 8.14
N THR A 19 -2.54 -11.72 7.70
CA THR A 19 -2.31 -12.02 6.28
C THR A 19 -3.56 -11.70 5.45
N LEU A 20 -4.75 -12.09 5.95
CA LEU A 20 -6.02 -11.76 5.29
C LEU A 20 -6.32 -10.26 5.27
N TRP A 21 -5.85 -9.47 6.24
CA TRP A 21 -6.01 -8.02 6.19
C TRP A 21 -5.34 -7.40 4.96
N PHE A 22 -4.14 -7.85 4.58
CA PHE A 22 -3.49 -7.41 3.34
C PHE A 22 -4.29 -7.81 2.09
N ILE A 23 -4.85 -9.02 2.08
CA ILE A 23 -5.68 -9.48 0.95
C ILE A 23 -6.97 -8.68 0.84
N TYR A 24 -7.65 -8.40 1.94
CA TYR A 24 -8.85 -7.57 1.93
C TYR A 24 -8.55 -6.13 1.52
N ALA A 25 -7.46 -5.54 2.02
CA ALA A 25 -7.01 -4.21 1.60
C ALA A 25 -6.71 -4.18 0.10
N CYS A 26 -5.98 -5.18 -0.42
CA CYS A 26 -5.72 -5.35 -1.86
C CYS A 26 -7.01 -5.34 -2.69
N ILE A 27 -8.01 -6.13 -2.31
CA ILE A 27 -9.29 -6.19 -3.04
C ILE A 27 -9.98 -4.83 -3.04
N ILE A 28 -10.07 -4.19 -1.86
CA ILE A 28 -10.70 -2.88 -1.69
C ILE A 28 -10.01 -1.84 -2.58
N TYR A 29 -8.68 -1.75 -2.51
CA TYR A 29 -7.92 -0.80 -3.31
C TYR A 29 -7.98 -1.09 -4.81
N SER A 30 -8.07 -2.36 -5.22
CA SER A 30 -8.24 -2.69 -6.65
C SER A 30 -9.59 -2.19 -7.18
N ILE A 31 -10.66 -2.35 -6.40
CA ILE A 31 -11.99 -1.88 -6.79
C ILE A 31 -11.98 -0.37 -6.94
N ILE A 32 -11.40 0.35 -5.98
CA ILE A 32 -11.28 1.82 -6.03
C ILE A 32 -10.41 2.24 -7.22
N GLY A 33 -9.23 1.64 -7.37
CA GLY A 33 -8.25 1.95 -8.41
C GLY A 33 -8.80 1.71 -9.82
N PHE A 34 -9.38 0.54 -10.07
CA PHE A 34 -9.98 0.22 -11.37
C PHE A 34 -11.20 1.08 -11.68
N SER A 35 -12.04 1.36 -10.69
CA SER A 35 -13.19 2.27 -10.89
C SER A 35 -12.71 3.67 -11.27
N TRP A 36 -11.69 4.19 -10.58
CA TRP A 36 -11.07 5.47 -10.94
C TRP A 36 -10.47 5.42 -12.36
N GLY A 37 -9.70 4.38 -12.70
CA GLY A 37 -9.14 4.22 -14.04
C GLY A 37 -10.20 4.15 -15.14
N ALA A 38 -11.29 3.44 -14.89
CA ALA A 38 -12.44 3.36 -15.80
C ALA A 38 -13.10 4.73 -15.99
N LEU A 39 -13.23 5.54 -14.94
CA LEU A 39 -13.73 6.92 -15.06
C LEU A 39 -12.79 7.78 -15.89
N MET A 40 -11.47 7.71 -15.65
CA MET A 40 -10.46 8.50 -16.35
C MET A 40 -10.39 8.18 -17.84
N GLY A 41 -10.60 6.91 -18.23
CA GLY A 41 -10.58 6.51 -19.63
C GLY A 41 -11.95 6.61 -20.33
N GLY A 42 -13.00 6.18 -19.64
CA GLY A 42 -14.33 5.97 -20.21
C GLY A 42 -15.22 7.21 -20.26
N VAL A 43 -15.03 8.17 -19.35
CA VAL A 43 -15.85 9.39 -19.31
C VAL A 43 -15.11 10.54 -20.02
N PRO A 44 -15.59 11.04 -21.17
CA PRO A 44 -14.87 12.03 -21.97
C PRO A 44 -14.53 13.32 -21.22
N ILE A 45 -15.45 13.85 -20.41
CA ILE A 45 -15.23 15.08 -19.63
C ILE A 45 -14.08 14.90 -18.62
N PHE A 46 -14.06 13.76 -17.92
CA PHE A 46 -13.05 13.49 -16.91
C PHE A 46 -11.70 13.13 -17.55
N ARG A 47 -11.72 12.38 -18.66
CA ARG A 47 -10.54 12.13 -19.49
C ARG A 47 -9.88 13.41 -19.97
N HIS A 48 -10.68 14.37 -20.43
CA HIS A 48 -10.16 15.66 -20.86
C HIS A 48 -9.54 16.43 -19.68
N PHE A 49 -10.20 16.43 -18.52
CA PHE A 49 -9.67 17.07 -17.31
C PHE A 49 -8.33 16.48 -16.83
N VAL A 50 -8.20 15.16 -16.79
CA VAL A 50 -6.92 14.55 -16.37
C VAL A 50 -5.79 14.80 -17.36
N ASN A 51 -6.12 15.13 -18.61
CA ASN A 51 -5.17 15.46 -19.67
C ASN A 51 -4.97 16.98 -19.89
N SER A 52 -5.73 17.85 -19.23
CA SER A 52 -5.78 19.28 -19.57
C SER A 52 -4.65 20.11 -18.95
N GLY A 53 -3.92 19.60 -17.96
CA GLY A 53 -2.81 20.34 -17.35
C GLY A 53 -2.29 19.74 -16.04
N ILE A 54 -1.50 20.55 -15.31
CA ILE A 54 -0.85 20.16 -14.05
C ILE A 54 -1.84 19.60 -13.01
N PRO A 55 -3.02 20.22 -12.77
CA PRO A 55 -3.97 19.70 -11.79
C PRO A 55 -4.48 18.32 -12.15
N GLY A 56 -4.83 18.11 -13.42
CA GLY A 56 -5.27 16.80 -13.93
C GLY A 56 -4.22 15.71 -13.75
N HIS A 57 -2.95 16.03 -14.03
CA HIS A 57 -1.84 15.09 -13.84
C HIS A 57 -1.67 14.66 -12.37
N ARG A 58 -1.95 15.54 -11.39
CA ARG A 58 -1.92 15.17 -9.96
C ARG A 58 -2.96 14.10 -9.61
N LEU A 59 -4.14 14.11 -10.24
CA LEU A 59 -5.12 13.01 -10.08
C LEU A 59 -4.64 11.70 -10.70
N VAL A 60 -3.95 11.77 -11.86
CA VAL A 60 -3.32 10.60 -12.47
C VAL A 60 -2.29 9.99 -11.52
N LEU A 61 -1.49 10.84 -10.86
CA LEU A 61 -0.53 10.40 -9.85
C LEU A 61 -1.25 9.75 -8.66
N GLY A 62 -2.32 10.36 -8.14
CA GLY A 62 -3.14 9.76 -7.08
C GLY A 62 -3.68 8.37 -7.45
N HIS A 63 -4.26 8.23 -8.65
CA HIS A 63 -4.72 6.95 -9.21
C HIS A 63 -3.58 5.92 -9.31
N THR A 64 -2.41 6.34 -9.79
CA THR A 64 -1.27 5.44 -9.96
C THR A 64 -0.78 4.91 -8.61
N HIS A 65 -0.73 5.77 -7.58
CA HIS A 65 -0.29 5.37 -6.25
C HIS A 65 -1.29 4.42 -5.57
N ILE A 66 -2.61 4.65 -5.66
CA ILE A 66 -3.60 3.72 -5.10
C ILE A 66 -3.53 2.35 -5.79
N ASN A 67 -3.20 2.31 -7.08
CA ASN A 67 -3.10 1.06 -7.83
C ASN A 67 -1.79 0.30 -7.52
N LEU A 68 -0.65 0.99 -7.52
CA LEU A 68 0.64 0.36 -7.24
C LEU A 68 0.81 0.01 -5.75
N LEU A 69 0.62 0.98 -4.85
CA LEU A 69 0.88 0.80 -3.41
C LEU A 69 -0.31 0.17 -2.67
N GLY A 70 -1.53 0.40 -3.17
CA GLY A 70 -2.75 -0.12 -2.56
C GLY A 70 -3.14 -1.49 -3.10
N TRP A 71 -3.19 -1.68 -4.41
CA TRP A 71 -3.57 -2.97 -4.99
C TRP A 71 -2.38 -3.92 -5.11
N VAL A 72 -1.39 -3.57 -5.95
CA VAL A 72 -0.29 -4.49 -6.31
C VAL A 72 0.57 -4.84 -5.10
N GLU A 73 1.00 -3.84 -4.35
CA GLU A 73 1.90 -4.03 -3.23
C GLU A 73 1.23 -4.79 -2.06
N MET A 74 -0.04 -4.52 -1.77
CA MET A 74 -0.81 -5.31 -0.77
C MET A 74 -0.96 -6.78 -1.20
N ALA A 75 -1.15 -7.04 -2.49
CA ALA A 75 -1.18 -8.41 -3.01
C ALA A 75 0.17 -9.11 -2.78
N ILE A 76 1.27 -8.42 -3.07
CA ILE A 76 2.63 -8.91 -2.83
C ILE A 76 2.85 -9.18 -1.35
N PHE A 77 2.47 -8.27 -0.46
CA PHE A 77 2.64 -8.46 0.98
C PHE A 77 1.83 -9.64 1.51
N GLY A 78 0.56 -9.76 1.13
CA GLY A 78 -0.26 -10.91 1.49
C GLY A 78 0.34 -12.23 1.01
N ALA A 79 0.81 -12.28 -0.25
CA ALA A 79 1.44 -13.46 -0.83
C ALA A 79 2.77 -13.79 -0.14
N VAL A 80 3.65 -12.81 0.10
CA VAL A 80 4.95 -13.02 0.74
C VAL A 80 4.78 -13.46 2.19
N TYR A 81 3.86 -12.84 2.94
CA TYR A 81 3.58 -13.26 4.31
C TYR A 81 3.06 -14.70 4.36
N TYR A 82 2.33 -15.16 3.34
CA TYR A 82 1.89 -16.54 3.22
C TYR A 82 3.02 -17.51 2.79
N LEU A 83 3.82 -17.13 1.78
CA LEU A 83 4.80 -18.00 1.15
C LEU A 83 6.06 -18.20 1.99
N ILE A 84 6.61 -17.12 2.58
CA ILE A 84 7.91 -17.18 3.26
C ILE A 84 7.92 -18.20 4.41
N PRO A 85 6.97 -18.20 5.36
CA PRO A 85 6.94 -19.18 6.45
C PRO A 85 6.97 -20.63 5.97
N ARG A 86 6.30 -20.91 4.84
CA ARG A 86 6.23 -22.25 4.23
C ARG A 86 7.55 -22.65 3.58
N LEU A 87 8.22 -21.70 2.91
CA LEU A 87 9.50 -21.94 2.26
C LEU A 87 10.62 -22.20 3.28
N VAL A 88 10.66 -21.44 4.38
CA VAL A 88 11.71 -21.59 5.41
C VAL A 88 11.32 -22.52 6.56
N ARG A 89 10.07 -23.05 6.55
CA ARG A 89 9.47 -23.88 7.60
C ARG A 89 9.61 -23.27 9.01
N ARG A 90 9.37 -21.96 9.12
CA ARG A 90 9.48 -21.19 10.37
C ARG A 90 8.35 -20.19 10.50
N SER A 91 7.96 -19.87 11.73
CA SER A 91 7.02 -18.78 11.99
C SER A 91 7.63 -17.42 11.63
N ILE A 92 6.77 -16.45 11.33
CA ILE A 92 7.18 -15.06 11.11
C ILE A 92 7.88 -14.52 12.37
N TYR A 93 8.97 -13.78 12.17
CA TYR A 93 9.79 -13.23 13.25
C TYR A 93 8.97 -12.39 14.26
N SER A 94 8.10 -11.48 13.80
CA SER A 94 7.25 -10.70 14.69
C SER A 94 5.91 -10.32 14.08
N LEU A 95 4.81 -10.77 14.70
CA LEU A 95 3.45 -10.37 14.31
C LEU A 95 3.11 -8.91 14.66
N ARG A 96 3.76 -8.35 15.69
CA ARG A 96 3.59 -6.92 16.03
C ARG A 96 4.13 -6.04 14.91
N LEU A 97 5.26 -6.41 14.31
CA LEU A 97 5.81 -5.69 13.16
C LEU A 97 4.91 -5.80 11.92
N VAL A 98 4.25 -6.94 11.70
CA VAL A 98 3.24 -7.09 10.62
C VAL A 98 2.10 -6.09 10.80
N LYS A 99 1.58 -5.97 12.03
CA LYS A 99 0.50 -5.01 12.35
C LYS A 99 0.94 -3.57 12.18
N VAL A 100 2.12 -3.20 12.66
CA VAL A 100 2.68 -1.85 12.52
C VAL A 100 2.88 -1.51 11.04
N HIS A 101 3.50 -2.42 10.28
CA HIS A 101 3.66 -2.30 8.83
C HIS A 101 2.30 -2.06 8.15
N PHE A 102 1.29 -2.89 8.41
CA PHE A 102 -0.03 -2.74 7.80
C PHE A 102 -0.62 -1.34 8.04
N TRP A 103 -0.67 -0.88 9.29
CA TRP A 103 -1.27 0.42 9.59
C TRP A 103 -0.46 1.61 9.08
N MET A 104 0.87 1.57 9.20
CA MET A 104 1.74 2.63 8.68
C MET A 104 1.61 2.74 7.16
N HIS A 105 1.56 1.61 6.45
CA HIS A 105 1.44 1.60 4.99
C HIS A 105 0.09 2.17 4.55
N ASN A 106 -1.02 1.70 5.15
CA ASN A 106 -2.35 2.16 4.78
C ASN A 106 -2.56 3.65 5.12
N LEU A 107 -2.06 4.13 6.26
CA LEU A 107 -2.15 5.54 6.63
C LEU A 107 -1.29 6.42 5.72
N GLY A 108 -0.07 5.96 5.41
CA GLY A 108 0.83 6.59 4.45
C GLY A 108 0.19 6.71 3.06
N LEU A 109 -0.33 5.60 2.53
CA LEU A 109 -1.02 5.55 1.24
C LEU A 109 -2.23 6.49 1.20
N LEU A 110 -3.07 6.45 2.24
CA LEU A 110 -4.24 7.31 2.32
C LEU A 110 -3.84 8.79 2.24
N GLY A 111 -2.83 9.20 3.00
CA GLY A 111 -2.32 10.58 2.94
C GLY A 111 -1.77 10.95 1.57
N VAL A 112 -0.96 10.08 0.94
CA VAL A 112 -0.45 10.29 -0.41
C VAL A 112 -1.59 10.59 -1.39
N VAL A 113 -2.60 9.73 -1.43
CA VAL A 113 -3.72 9.86 -2.38
C VAL A 113 -4.57 11.09 -2.08
N VAL A 114 -4.92 11.31 -0.81
CA VAL A 114 -5.75 12.46 -0.38
C VAL A 114 -5.07 13.77 -0.73
N PHE A 115 -3.76 13.88 -0.48
CA PHE A 115 -3.04 15.13 -0.75
C PHE A 115 -2.78 15.37 -2.24
N PHE A 116 -2.60 14.31 -3.05
CA PHE A 116 -2.62 14.46 -4.51
C PHE A 116 -3.97 15.00 -5.00
N CYS A 117 -5.09 14.49 -4.45
CA CYS A 117 -6.43 14.99 -4.80
C CYS A 117 -6.64 16.44 -4.35
N ALA A 118 -6.23 16.78 -3.12
CA ALA A 118 -6.35 18.13 -2.59
C ALA A 118 -5.51 19.13 -3.40
N ALA A 119 -4.27 18.76 -3.75
CA ALA A 119 -3.39 19.57 -4.60
C ALA A 119 -3.93 19.72 -6.03
N SER A 120 -4.62 18.71 -6.56
CA SER A 120 -5.34 18.85 -7.82
C SER A 120 -6.46 19.86 -7.69
N LEU A 121 -7.33 19.71 -6.68
CA LEU A 121 -8.51 20.57 -6.53
C LEU A 121 -8.11 22.04 -6.33
N ILE A 122 -7.18 22.30 -5.42
CA ILE A 122 -6.73 23.66 -5.09
C ILE A 122 -5.96 24.27 -6.27
N GLY A 123 -5.13 23.47 -6.95
CA GLY A 123 -4.40 23.93 -8.14
C GLY A 123 -5.27 24.17 -9.38
N THR A 124 -6.57 23.83 -9.35
CA THR A 124 -7.49 24.24 -10.44
C THR A 124 -7.84 25.72 -10.40
N ILE A 125 -7.60 26.38 -9.27
CA ILE A 125 -7.80 27.83 -9.13
C ILE A 125 -6.64 28.52 -9.85
N ILE A 126 -6.96 29.31 -10.88
CA ILE A 126 -5.97 29.98 -11.74
C ILE A 126 -5.50 31.28 -11.06
N ASP A 127 -4.89 31.14 -9.89
CA ASP A 127 -4.17 32.21 -9.19
C ASP A 127 -2.84 31.69 -8.63
N ASP A 128 -1.85 32.59 -8.49
CA ASP A 128 -0.52 32.23 -7.98
C ASP A 128 -0.58 31.67 -6.54
N ASP A 129 -1.56 32.14 -5.76
CA ASP A 129 -1.82 31.67 -4.39
C ASP A 129 -2.31 30.22 -4.35
N GLY A 130 -3.16 29.81 -5.30
CA GLY A 130 -3.68 28.45 -5.43
C GLY A 130 -2.58 27.44 -5.78
N GLU A 131 -1.67 27.79 -6.69
CA GLU A 131 -0.56 26.91 -7.03
C GLU A 131 0.46 26.80 -5.88
N LEU A 132 0.71 27.90 -5.17
CA LEU A 132 1.53 27.87 -3.96
C LEU A 132 0.91 26.96 -2.88
N ALA A 133 -0.40 27.06 -2.65
CA ALA A 133 -1.10 26.19 -1.72
C ALA A 133 -1.04 24.72 -2.16
N ALA A 134 -1.23 24.44 -3.45
CA ALA A 134 -1.14 23.09 -4.00
C ALA A 134 0.26 22.48 -3.82
N SER A 135 1.32 23.27 -3.95
CA SER A 135 2.70 22.82 -3.68
C SER A 135 2.90 22.33 -2.23
N ARG A 136 2.24 22.97 -1.26
CA ARG A 136 2.30 22.57 0.15
C ARG A 136 1.63 21.21 0.37
N PHE A 137 0.49 20.98 -0.29
CA PHE A 137 -0.16 19.66 -0.27
C PHE A 137 0.67 18.58 -0.97
N MET A 138 1.36 18.91 -2.06
CA MET A 138 2.32 17.98 -2.69
C MET A 138 3.47 17.62 -1.74
N ALA A 139 3.99 18.58 -0.98
CA ALA A 139 5.01 18.29 0.03
C ALA A 139 4.48 17.37 1.14
N LEU A 140 3.23 17.57 1.60
CA LEU A 140 2.57 16.66 2.53
C LEU A 140 2.44 15.23 1.96
N SER A 141 2.07 15.10 0.68
CA SER A 141 2.05 13.81 -0.01
C SER A 141 3.42 13.12 0.05
N GLY A 142 4.51 13.86 -0.17
CA GLY A 142 5.88 13.35 -0.05
C GLY A 142 6.24 12.88 1.36
N ILE A 143 5.79 13.58 2.41
CA ILE A 143 5.98 13.15 3.81
C ILE A 143 5.25 11.83 4.06
N PHE A 144 4.00 11.71 3.62
CA PHE A 144 3.24 10.46 3.77
C PHE A 144 3.83 9.32 2.92
N GLY A 145 4.39 9.62 1.75
CA GLY A 145 5.16 8.66 0.96
C GLY A 145 6.40 8.17 1.70
N SER A 146 7.06 9.02 2.49
CA SER A 146 8.17 8.61 3.36
C SER A 146 7.72 7.67 4.48
N ILE A 147 6.50 7.84 5.01
CA ILE A 147 5.90 6.90 5.98
C ILE A 147 5.68 5.53 5.33
N VAL A 148 5.21 5.50 4.08
CA VAL A 148 5.08 4.24 3.30
C VAL A 148 6.45 3.57 3.13
N LEU A 149 7.49 4.32 2.77
CA LEU A 149 8.84 3.79 2.65
C LEU A 149 9.35 3.18 3.97
N LEU A 150 9.09 3.84 5.11
CA LEU A 150 9.43 3.31 6.42
C LEU A 150 8.66 2.01 6.73
N ALA A 151 7.40 1.93 6.35
CA ALA A 151 6.59 0.72 6.48
C ALA A 151 7.21 -0.45 5.68
N ASN A 152 7.71 -0.19 4.47
CA ASN A 152 8.39 -1.16 3.62
C ASN A 152 9.73 -1.62 4.20
N ILE A 153 10.48 -0.73 4.85
CA ILE A 153 11.72 -1.09 5.54
C ILE A 153 11.41 -2.02 6.74
N ILE A 154 10.36 -1.73 7.50
CA ILE A 154 9.90 -2.58 8.62
C ILE A 154 9.48 -3.96 8.10
N TRP A 155 8.72 -4.00 7.00
CA TRP A 155 8.33 -5.23 6.32
C TRP A 155 9.56 -6.05 5.89
N GLY A 156 10.47 -5.43 5.15
CA GLY A 156 11.70 -6.07 4.65
C GLY A 156 12.56 -6.61 5.79
N TYR A 157 12.71 -5.87 6.89
CA TYR A 157 13.40 -6.34 8.07
C TYR A 157 12.74 -7.57 8.71
N ASN A 158 11.40 -7.56 8.85
CA ASN A 158 10.67 -8.70 9.42
C ASN A 158 10.82 -9.97 8.57
N ILE A 159 10.77 -9.84 7.25
CA ILE A 159 10.99 -10.95 6.31
C ILE A 159 12.45 -11.42 6.33
N TYR A 160 13.42 -10.51 6.31
CA TYR A 160 14.84 -10.83 6.40
C TYR A 160 15.15 -11.63 7.67
N ARG A 161 14.66 -11.17 8.83
CA ARG A 161 14.84 -11.87 10.11
C ARG A 161 14.15 -13.23 10.14
N THR A 162 13.03 -13.38 9.45
CA THR A 162 12.35 -14.67 9.29
C THR A 162 13.17 -15.66 8.46
N CYS A 163 13.82 -15.17 7.39
CA CYS A 163 14.64 -16.00 6.50
C CYS A 163 16.03 -16.29 7.07
N ASN A 164 16.54 -15.47 7.99
CA ASN A 164 17.90 -15.62 8.50
C ASN A 164 18.06 -16.95 9.27
N GLY A 165 19.14 -17.68 8.96
CA GLY A 165 19.42 -18.99 9.55
C GLY A 165 18.57 -20.14 9.01
N TRP A 166 17.87 -20.00 7.88
CA TRP A 166 17.02 -21.05 7.32
C TRP A 166 17.76 -22.37 7.01
N ARG A 167 19.05 -22.31 6.62
CA ARG A 167 19.87 -23.50 6.35
C ARG A 167 20.20 -24.33 7.59
N GLN A 168 20.04 -23.78 8.79
CA GLN A 168 20.37 -24.44 10.06
C GLN A 168 19.19 -25.23 10.66
N ALA A 169 18.00 -25.16 10.06
CA ALA A 169 16.81 -25.90 10.49
C ALA A 169 16.70 -27.31 9.85
N LYS A 170 17.83 -27.90 9.47
CA LYS A 170 17.86 -29.23 8.85
C LYS A 170 18.33 -30.27 9.84
#